data_AF-A0A2K2VJW2-F1
#
_entry.id   AF-A0A2K2VJW2-F1
#
_cell.length_a   1.000
_cell.length_b   1.000
_cell.length_c   1.000
_cell.angle_alpha   90.00
_cell.angle_beta   90.00
_cell.angle_gamma   90.00
#
_symmetry.space_group_name_H-M   'P 1'
#
loop_
_entity.id
_entity.type
_entity.pdbx_description
1 polymer ?
#
loop_
_entity_poly.entity_id
_entity_poly.type
_entity_poly.pdbx_seq_one_letter_code
_entity_poly.pdbx_strand_id
1 'polypeptide(L)'
;MSKIKISTALSLMLSFSVLSANSEDLATSLMKLRGDVEKLDSTIAEEKESYKSSIKSLLRQKDDLKSLLSREELKIKQLEQDINKVRKDIAEASKNSDGLKPIVIEALNVLMGTINESLPFKTKDRTGDILKIKEQVESGLVTPQKGLVLAWNSYMDSLRMTKENGIFKQTIVVDSQERLAEIARVGTVMMFFKTNDESVGHVVKEGSGYSYKSVTQKEQKEQILALFDAFKKQIRSGYFTLPNAIVSMEAK
;
A
#
# COMPACT_ATOMS: atom_id res chain seq x y z
N MET A 1 103.72 16.22 5.40
CA MET A 1 104.18 15.93 4.01
C MET A 1 102.94 15.84 3.14
N SER A 2 102.59 16.90 2.39
CA SER A 2 102.95 17.11 0.96
C SER A 2 102.35 16.04 0.04
N LYS A 3 101.60 16.31 -1.04
CA LYS A 3 101.09 17.52 -1.73
C LYS A 3 100.05 17.00 -2.76
N ILE A 4 98.93 17.73 -2.91
CA ILE A 4 98.39 18.32 -4.16
C ILE A 4 98.18 17.36 -5.37
N LYS A 5 96.94 16.92 -5.61
CA LYS A 5 95.93 17.41 -6.61
C LYS A 5 96.28 17.20 -8.10
N ILE A 6 95.37 16.56 -8.84
CA ILE A 6 94.56 17.10 -9.96
C ILE A 6 94.05 15.91 -10.81
N SER A 7 92.76 15.62 -10.74
CA SER A 7 91.91 15.36 -11.92
C SER A 7 90.45 15.20 -11.48
N THR A 8 89.88 16.31 -11.02
CA THR A 8 88.45 16.56 -11.08
C THR A 8 88.12 16.98 -12.51
N ALA A 9 87.24 16.25 -13.19
CA ALA A 9 86.27 16.74 -14.19
C ALA A 9 85.98 15.66 -15.25
N LEU A 10 85.06 14.72 -14.98
CA LEU A 10 84.09 14.30 -16.01
C LEU A 10 82.95 13.40 -15.52
N SER A 11 83.11 12.65 -14.43
CA SER A 11 82.05 11.69 -14.03
C SER A 11 80.99 12.27 -13.07
N LEU A 12 81.18 13.50 -12.60
CA LEU A 12 80.26 14.19 -11.69
C LEU A 12 79.24 15.03 -12.48
N MET A 13 78.62 14.50 -13.54
CA MET A 13 77.62 15.26 -14.32
C MET A 13 76.51 14.45 -15.00
N LEU A 14 76.38 13.12 -14.83
CA LEU A 14 75.19 12.39 -15.30
C LEU A 14 74.95 11.14 -14.43
N SER A 15 73.95 11.20 -13.55
CA SER A 15 73.08 10.08 -13.09
C SER A 15 72.36 10.39 -11.76
N PHE A 16 72.30 11.65 -11.31
CA PHE A 16 71.48 12.05 -10.15
C PHE A 16 70.28 12.95 -10.53
N SER A 17 69.74 12.78 -11.74
CA SER A 17 68.70 13.68 -12.27
C SER A 17 67.49 12.97 -12.90
N VAL A 18 67.19 11.73 -12.53
CA VAL A 18 65.96 11.03 -13.00
C VAL A 18 65.10 10.51 -11.84
N LEU A 19 65.25 11.03 -10.63
CA LEU A 19 64.45 10.62 -9.46
C LEU A 19 63.60 11.72 -8.82
N SER A 20 63.32 12.81 -9.53
CA SER A 20 62.54 13.93 -8.96
C SER A 20 61.41 14.46 -9.84
N ALA A 21 61.20 13.93 -11.04
CA ALA A 21 60.08 14.35 -11.90
C ALA A 21 58.88 13.37 -11.89
N ASN A 22 59.11 12.11 -11.52
CA ASN A 22 58.05 11.08 -11.49
C ASN A 22 57.57 10.77 -10.05
N SER A 23 58.31 11.20 -9.02
CA SER A 23 57.93 10.99 -7.61
C SER A 23 56.78 11.89 -7.16
N GLU A 24 56.70 13.09 -7.72
CA GLU A 24 55.69 14.08 -7.35
C GLU A 24 54.31 13.68 -7.90
N ASP A 25 54.25 13.22 -9.15
CA ASP A 25 53.04 12.70 -9.80
C ASP A 25 52.53 11.38 -9.16
N LEU A 26 53.45 10.50 -8.76
CA LEU A 26 53.14 9.28 -8.00
C LEU A 26 52.68 9.59 -6.59
N ALA A 27 53.29 10.58 -5.92
CA ALA A 27 52.87 11.03 -4.60
C ALA A 27 51.47 11.68 -4.65
N THR A 28 51.18 12.52 -5.64
CA THR A 28 49.84 13.10 -5.83
C THR A 28 48.80 12.05 -6.18
N SER A 29 49.15 11.07 -7.02
CA SER A 29 48.25 9.95 -7.37
C SER A 29 47.98 9.04 -6.17
N LEU A 30 49.00 8.76 -5.35
CA LEU A 30 48.85 7.99 -4.11
C LEU A 30 48.00 8.75 -3.08
N MET A 31 48.17 10.07 -2.96
CA MET A 31 47.39 10.90 -2.05
C MET A 31 45.93 10.99 -2.48
N LYS A 32 45.68 11.08 -3.80
CA LYS A 32 44.34 11.04 -4.38
C LYS A 32 43.68 9.68 -4.19
N LEU A 33 44.39 8.59 -4.46
CA LEU A 33 43.87 7.23 -4.26
C LEU A 33 43.57 6.96 -2.79
N ARG A 34 44.38 7.48 -1.87
CA ARG A 34 44.14 7.39 -0.42
C ARG A 34 42.91 8.20 0.01
N GLY A 35 42.74 9.40 -0.54
CA GLY A 35 41.54 10.21 -0.32
C GLY A 35 40.28 9.57 -0.91
N ASP A 36 40.39 8.92 -2.08
CA ASP A 36 39.29 8.19 -2.70
C ASP A 36 38.93 6.94 -1.90
N VAL A 37 39.92 6.19 -1.38
CA VAL A 37 39.70 5.04 -0.48
C VAL A 37 39.04 5.49 0.83
N GLU A 38 39.51 6.57 1.44
CA GLU A 38 38.96 7.07 2.70
C GLU A 38 37.51 7.59 2.52
N LYS A 39 37.24 8.21 1.36
CA LYS A 39 35.87 8.59 0.98
C LYS A 39 34.98 7.37 0.73
N LEU A 40 35.51 6.33 0.07
CA LEU A 40 34.78 5.08 -0.18
C LEU A 40 34.47 4.37 1.15
N ASP A 41 35.45 4.29 2.05
CA ASP A 41 35.30 3.68 3.38
C ASP A 41 34.28 4.45 4.23
N SER A 42 34.28 5.78 4.18
CA SER A 42 33.25 6.60 4.83
C SER A 42 31.87 6.34 4.25
N THR A 43 31.76 6.25 2.92
CA THR A 43 30.48 5.98 2.24
C THR A 43 29.95 4.59 2.58
N ILE A 44 30.82 3.57 2.58
CA ILE A 44 30.48 2.20 2.97
C ILE A 44 30.03 2.16 4.43
N ALA A 45 30.68 2.91 5.33
CA ALA A 45 30.29 2.98 6.73
C ALA A 45 28.90 3.64 6.91
N GLU A 46 28.64 4.74 6.20
CA GLU A 46 27.34 5.42 6.19
C GLU A 46 26.23 4.53 5.62
N GLU A 47 26.48 3.86 4.49
CA GLU A 47 25.52 2.92 3.90
C GLU A 47 25.24 1.75 4.84
N LYS A 48 26.27 1.18 5.46
CA LYS A 48 26.10 0.07 6.41
C LYS A 48 25.28 0.47 7.63
N GLU A 49 25.49 1.66 8.18
CA GLU A 49 24.69 2.15 9.30
C GLU A 49 23.25 2.48 8.85
N SER A 50 23.07 3.02 7.64
CA SER A 50 21.75 3.23 7.02
C SER A 50 20.99 1.92 6.80
N TYR A 51 21.65 0.87 6.28
CA TYR A 51 21.07 -0.46 6.12
C TYR A 51 20.71 -1.09 7.47
N LYS A 52 21.58 -0.97 8.46
CA LYS A 52 21.33 -1.47 9.81
C LYS A 52 20.17 -0.75 10.48
N SER A 53 20.05 0.56 10.29
CA SER A 53 18.90 1.35 10.71
C SER A 53 17.61 0.89 10.02
N SER A 54 17.67 0.69 8.70
CA SER A 54 16.55 0.20 7.88
C SER A 54 16.10 -1.20 8.30
N ILE A 55 17.04 -2.13 8.54
CA ILE A 55 16.75 -3.48 9.03
C ILE A 55 16.09 -3.44 10.41
N LYS A 56 16.59 -2.60 11.33
CA LYS A 56 15.97 -2.43 12.65
C LYS A 56 14.55 -1.87 12.54
N SER A 57 14.34 -0.89 11.65
CA SER A 57 13.01 -0.33 11.37
C SER A 57 12.06 -1.40 10.81
N LEU A 58 12.51 -2.16 9.81
CA LEU A 58 11.73 -3.24 9.21
C LEU A 58 11.42 -4.37 10.20
N LEU A 59 12.34 -4.71 11.10
CA LEU A 59 12.09 -5.67 12.17
C LEU A 59 11.02 -5.19 13.14
N ARG A 60 11.05 -3.91 13.55
CA ARG A 60 10.00 -3.32 14.38
C ARG A 60 8.64 -3.35 13.67
N GLN A 61 8.61 -2.94 12.39
CA GLN A 61 7.40 -3.00 11.58
C GLN A 61 6.86 -4.43 11.47
N LYS A 62 7.73 -5.43 11.30
CA LYS A 62 7.34 -6.84 11.27
C LYS A 62 6.74 -7.30 12.59
N ASP A 63 7.31 -6.91 13.72
CA ASP A 63 6.81 -7.31 15.03
C ASP A 63 5.49 -6.61 15.39
N ASP A 64 5.34 -5.34 15.00
CA ASP A 64 4.06 -4.61 15.09
C ASP A 64 2.97 -5.30 14.26
N LEU A 65 3.29 -5.69 13.02
CA LEU A 65 2.36 -6.43 12.14
C LEU A 65 1.97 -7.79 12.73
N LYS A 66 2.90 -8.51 13.37
CA LYS A 66 2.57 -9.76 14.07
C LYS A 66 1.63 -9.53 15.24
N SER A 67 1.84 -8.45 16.01
CA SER A 67 0.94 -8.09 17.12
C SER A 67 -0.46 -7.76 16.60
N LEU A 68 -0.55 -6.98 15.51
CA LEU A 68 -1.82 -6.69 14.84
C LEU A 68 -2.52 -7.96 14.36
N LEU A 69 -1.78 -8.86 13.71
CA LEU A 69 -2.33 -10.13 13.24
C LEU A 69 -2.92 -10.95 14.39
N SER A 70 -2.21 -11.06 15.52
CA SER A 70 -2.72 -11.75 16.71
C SER A 70 -3.99 -11.10 17.28
N ARG A 71 -4.07 -9.76 17.28
CA ARG A 71 -5.28 -9.03 17.71
C ARG A 71 -6.46 -9.28 16.77
N GLU A 72 -6.23 -9.26 15.46
CA GLU A 72 -7.25 -9.57 14.46
C GLU A 72 -7.72 -11.03 14.55
N GLU A 73 -6.81 -11.99 14.80
CA GLU A 73 -7.20 -13.38 15.07
C GLU A 73 -8.09 -13.53 16.30
N LEU A 74 -7.80 -12.79 17.38
CA LEU A 74 -8.66 -12.77 18.57
C LEU A 74 -10.02 -12.15 18.28
N LYS A 75 -10.07 -11.05 17.51
CA LYS A 75 -11.34 -10.46 17.05
C LYS A 75 -12.14 -11.43 16.20
N ILE A 76 -11.49 -12.16 15.29
CA ILE A 76 -12.16 -13.20 14.48
C ILE A 76 -12.78 -14.25 15.39
N LYS A 77 -12.04 -14.75 16.40
CA LYS A 77 -12.57 -15.73 17.36
C LYS A 77 -13.76 -15.18 18.17
N GLN A 78 -13.71 -13.92 18.58
CA GLN A 78 -14.83 -13.26 19.27
C GLN A 78 -16.04 -13.11 18.34
N LEU A 79 -15.83 -12.68 17.10
CA LEU A 79 -16.89 -12.59 16.08
C LEU A 79 -17.51 -13.97 15.79
N GLU A 80 -16.72 -15.05 15.76
CA GLU A 80 -17.24 -16.41 15.61
C GLU A 80 -18.12 -16.83 16.81
N GLN A 81 -17.73 -16.45 18.03
CA GLN A 81 -18.55 -16.68 19.23
C GLN A 81 -19.85 -15.86 19.18
N ASP A 82 -19.78 -14.60 18.76
CA ASP A 82 -20.94 -13.72 18.60
C ASP A 82 -21.89 -14.22 17.51
N ILE A 83 -21.36 -14.69 16.37
CA ILE A 83 -22.15 -15.34 15.32
C ILE A 83 -22.88 -16.56 15.88
N ASN A 84 -22.20 -17.38 16.70
CA ASN A 84 -22.83 -18.54 17.32
C ASN A 84 -23.92 -18.15 18.33
N LYS A 85 -23.75 -17.04 19.05
CA LYS A 85 -24.78 -16.49 19.94
C LYS A 85 -25.98 -15.97 19.15
N VAL A 86 -25.75 -15.13 18.14
CA VAL A 86 -26.79 -14.60 17.25
C VAL A 86 -27.55 -15.73 16.56
N ARG A 87 -26.89 -16.82 16.15
CA ARG A 87 -27.57 -18.01 15.61
C ARG A 87 -28.51 -18.68 16.61
N LYS A 88 -28.13 -18.76 17.89
CA LYS A 88 -29.01 -19.27 18.96
C LYS A 88 -30.19 -18.33 19.18
N ASP A 89 -29.95 -17.03 19.26
CA ASP A 89 -30.97 -16.01 19.43
C ASP A 89 -31.97 -16.00 18.25
N ILE A 90 -31.48 -16.21 17.02
CA ILE A 90 -32.31 -16.38 15.83
C ILE A 90 -33.12 -17.68 15.91
N ALA A 91 -32.55 -18.79 16.40
CA ALA A 91 -33.29 -20.04 16.55
C ALA A 91 -34.42 -19.93 17.59
N GLU A 92 -34.21 -19.13 18.64
CA GLU A 92 -35.20 -18.84 19.67
C GLU A 92 -36.25 -17.82 19.20
N ALA A 93 -35.83 -16.75 18.52
CA ALA A 93 -36.70 -15.75 17.91
C ALA A 93 -37.48 -16.27 16.70
N SER A 94 -36.97 -17.27 15.97
CA SER A 94 -37.67 -17.91 14.84
C SER A 94 -38.95 -18.63 15.25
N LYS A 95 -39.16 -18.89 16.56
CA LYS A 95 -40.44 -19.38 17.08
C LYS A 95 -41.55 -18.33 17.03
N ASN A 96 -41.21 -17.04 16.91
CA ASN A 96 -42.13 -15.91 16.73
C ASN A 96 -41.64 -15.03 15.56
N SER A 97 -42.19 -15.23 14.36
CA SER A 97 -41.78 -14.54 13.11
C SER A 97 -41.64 -13.02 13.22
N ASP A 98 -42.42 -12.40 14.09
CA ASP A 98 -42.51 -10.95 14.22
C ASP A 98 -41.27 -10.34 14.91
N GLY A 99 -40.56 -11.11 15.73
CA GLY A 99 -39.34 -10.65 16.43
C GLY A 99 -38.11 -10.58 15.53
N LEU A 100 -38.08 -11.32 14.42
CA LEU A 100 -36.93 -11.35 13.50
C LEU A 100 -36.85 -10.12 12.60
N LYS A 101 -38.00 -9.53 12.25
CA LYS A 101 -38.08 -8.37 11.36
C LYS A 101 -37.18 -7.20 11.81
N PRO A 102 -37.26 -6.71 13.06
CA PRO A 102 -36.39 -5.61 13.50
C PRO A 102 -34.90 -5.98 13.47
N ILE A 103 -34.56 -7.23 13.76
CA ILE A 103 -33.15 -7.71 13.73
C ILE A 103 -32.59 -7.67 12.30
N VAL A 104 -33.37 -8.12 11.32
CA VAL A 104 -32.96 -8.10 9.91
C VAL A 104 -32.79 -6.67 9.40
N ILE A 105 -33.74 -5.79 9.73
CA ILE A 105 -33.67 -4.38 9.32
C ILE A 105 -32.43 -3.71 9.91
N GLU A 106 -32.15 -3.94 11.18
CA GLU A 106 -30.97 -3.38 11.83
C GLU A 106 -29.67 -3.89 11.20
N ALA A 107 -29.56 -5.20 10.95
CA ALA A 107 -28.39 -5.78 10.28
C ALA A 107 -28.16 -5.16 8.88
N LEU A 108 -29.22 -4.92 8.11
CA LEU A 108 -29.12 -4.26 6.79
C LEU A 108 -28.69 -2.79 6.92
N ASN A 109 -29.17 -2.07 7.93
CA ASN A 109 -28.76 -0.68 8.20
C ASN A 109 -27.26 -0.60 8.57
N VAL A 110 -26.79 -1.48 9.46
CA VAL A 110 -25.37 -1.55 9.85
C VAL A 110 -24.47 -1.85 8.65
N LEU A 111 -24.87 -2.79 7.79
CA LEU A 111 -24.14 -3.11 6.57
C LEU A 111 -24.08 -1.89 5.63
N MET A 112 -25.19 -1.16 5.48
CA MET A 112 -25.25 0.03 4.64
C MET A 112 -24.32 1.14 5.15
N GLY A 113 -24.30 1.38 6.47
CA GLY A 113 -23.36 2.30 7.11
C GLY A 113 -21.91 1.91 6.86
N THR A 114 -21.57 0.64 7.08
CA THR A 114 -20.21 0.10 6.83
C THR A 114 -19.78 0.29 5.37
N ILE A 115 -20.70 0.11 4.41
CA ILE A 115 -20.43 0.31 2.98
C ILE A 115 -20.15 1.77 2.66
N ASN A 116 -20.89 2.70 3.25
CA ASN A 116 -20.72 4.14 3.05
C ASN A 116 -19.43 4.68 3.69
N GLU A 117 -19.01 4.11 4.81
CA GLU A 117 -17.74 4.44 5.47
C GLU A 117 -16.53 3.76 4.83
N SER A 118 -16.75 2.78 3.96
CA SER A 118 -15.71 2.08 3.22
C SER A 118 -15.34 2.79 1.92
N LEU A 119 -14.22 2.36 1.35
CA LEU A 119 -13.72 2.85 0.06
C LEU A 119 -14.83 2.83 -1.02
N PRO A 120 -15.03 3.95 -1.78
CA PRO A 120 -16.24 4.21 -2.58
C PRO A 120 -16.32 3.41 -3.89
N PHE A 121 -16.38 2.09 -3.75
CA PHE A 121 -16.44 1.13 -4.84
C PHE A 121 -17.85 0.55 -5.00
N LYS A 122 -18.46 0.82 -6.16
CA LYS A 122 -19.82 0.39 -6.52
C LYS A 122 -20.85 0.62 -5.41
N THR A 123 -20.68 1.69 -4.63
CA THR A 123 -21.47 1.96 -3.43
C THR A 123 -22.96 1.99 -3.77
N LYS A 124 -23.34 2.70 -4.84
CA LYS A 124 -24.75 2.83 -5.28
C LYS A 124 -25.40 1.48 -5.55
N ASP A 125 -24.74 0.60 -6.30
CA ASP A 125 -25.27 -0.73 -6.63
C ASP A 125 -25.46 -1.56 -5.35
N ARG A 126 -24.43 -1.59 -4.49
CA ARG A 126 -24.43 -2.36 -3.24
C ARG A 126 -25.49 -1.89 -2.26
N THR A 127 -25.59 -0.58 -2.04
CA THR A 127 -26.60 -0.01 -1.15
C THR A 127 -28.01 -0.16 -1.74
N GLY A 128 -28.14 -0.09 -3.07
CA GLY A 128 -29.40 -0.30 -3.76
C GLY A 128 -29.97 -1.70 -3.57
N ASP A 129 -29.14 -2.74 -3.65
CA ASP A 129 -29.58 -4.11 -3.42
C ASP A 129 -29.97 -4.37 -1.95
N ILE A 130 -29.23 -3.79 -1.01
CA ILE A 130 -29.58 -3.83 0.43
C ILE A 130 -30.91 -3.12 0.69
N LEU A 131 -31.13 -1.95 0.08
CA LEU A 131 -32.36 -1.18 0.21
C LEU A 131 -33.57 -1.99 -0.29
N LYS A 132 -33.45 -2.66 -1.44
CA LYS A 132 -34.52 -3.54 -1.97
C LYS A 132 -34.87 -4.66 -1.00
N ILE A 133 -33.86 -5.31 -0.39
CA ILE A 133 -34.10 -6.37 0.60
C ILE A 133 -34.84 -5.80 1.80
N LYS A 134 -34.42 -4.63 2.29
CA LYS A 134 -35.06 -3.93 3.40
C LYS A 134 -36.53 -3.62 3.10
N GLU A 135 -36.82 -3.01 1.95
CA GLU A 135 -38.19 -2.68 1.53
C GLU A 135 -39.08 -3.93 1.39
N GLN A 136 -38.54 -5.03 0.85
CA GLN A 136 -39.27 -6.30 0.70
C GLN A 136 -39.61 -6.94 2.06
N VAL A 137 -38.72 -6.83 3.05
CA VAL A 137 -38.98 -7.31 4.42
C VAL A 137 -39.93 -6.37 5.16
N GLU A 138 -39.81 -5.05 4.95
CA GLU A 138 -40.68 -4.05 5.56
C GLU A 138 -42.13 -4.16 5.07
N SER A 139 -42.33 -4.33 3.76
CA SER A 139 -43.63 -4.52 3.11
C SER A 139 -44.25 -5.90 3.34
N GLY A 140 -43.48 -6.86 3.88
CA GLY A 140 -43.93 -8.24 4.09
C GLY A 140 -43.97 -9.09 2.82
N LEU A 141 -43.45 -8.58 1.68
CA LEU A 141 -43.27 -9.36 0.45
C LEU A 141 -42.31 -10.54 0.66
N VAL A 142 -41.35 -10.38 1.58
CA VAL A 142 -40.39 -11.42 1.99
C VAL A 142 -40.54 -11.67 3.48
N THR A 143 -40.59 -12.94 3.86
CA THR A 143 -40.66 -13.32 5.28
C THR A 143 -39.38 -12.93 6.02
N PRO A 144 -39.42 -12.60 7.32
CA PRO A 144 -38.22 -12.24 8.07
C PRO A 144 -37.10 -13.30 8.03
N GLN A 145 -37.46 -14.59 8.00
CA GLN A 145 -36.49 -15.69 7.88
C GLN A 145 -35.77 -15.67 6.53
N LYS A 146 -36.50 -15.40 5.44
CA LYS A 146 -35.89 -15.27 4.12
C LYS A 146 -35.07 -13.98 4.03
N GLY A 147 -35.55 -12.89 4.63
CA GLY A 147 -34.83 -11.63 4.77
C GLY A 147 -33.47 -11.79 5.46
N LEU A 148 -33.42 -12.59 6.53
CA LEU A 148 -32.17 -12.93 7.22
C LEU A 148 -31.17 -13.65 6.30
N VAL A 149 -31.62 -14.62 5.51
CA VAL A 149 -30.76 -15.34 4.56
C VAL A 149 -30.23 -14.37 3.50
N LEU A 150 -31.07 -13.46 3.00
CA LEU A 150 -30.66 -12.45 2.02
C LEU A 150 -29.64 -11.46 2.63
N ALA A 151 -29.89 -11.00 3.86
CA ALA A 151 -28.94 -10.14 4.58
C ALA A 151 -27.59 -10.85 4.77
N TRP A 152 -27.60 -12.13 5.17
CA TRP A 152 -26.37 -12.92 5.30
C TRP A 152 -25.61 -13.03 3.98
N ASN A 153 -26.31 -13.28 2.87
CA ASN A 153 -25.68 -13.31 1.55
C ASN A 153 -25.05 -11.95 1.20
N SER A 154 -25.73 -10.83 1.48
CA SER A 154 -25.17 -9.49 1.26
C SER A 154 -23.90 -9.24 2.09
N TYR A 155 -23.84 -9.73 3.32
CA TYR A 155 -22.62 -9.70 4.13
C TYR A 155 -21.49 -10.53 3.50
N MET A 156 -21.80 -11.76 3.05
CA MET A 156 -20.82 -12.64 2.41
C MET A 156 -20.29 -12.06 1.10
N ASP A 157 -21.15 -11.43 0.30
CA ASP A 157 -20.76 -10.76 -0.94
C ASP A 157 -19.90 -9.53 -0.65
N SER A 158 -20.27 -8.74 0.36
CA SER A 158 -19.44 -7.62 0.84
C SER A 158 -18.05 -8.09 1.25
N LEU A 159 -17.96 -9.18 2.03
CA LEU A 159 -16.69 -9.80 2.43
C LEU A 159 -15.91 -10.35 1.24
N ARG A 160 -16.56 -10.96 0.25
CA ARG A 160 -15.88 -11.42 -0.97
C ARG A 160 -15.25 -10.24 -1.71
N MET A 161 -15.99 -9.15 -1.90
CA MET A 161 -15.50 -7.94 -2.56
C MET A 161 -14.30 -7.29 -1.82
N THR A 162 -14.14 -7.53 -0.51
CA THR A 162 -12.95 -7.05 0.21
C THR A 162 -11.64 -7.71 -0.23
N LYS A 163 -11.72 -8.95 -0.73
CA LYS A 163 -10.55 -9.76 -1.12
C LYS A 163 -10.25 -9.67 -2.62
N GLU A 164 -11.07 -8.95 -3.38
CA GLU A 164 -10.92 -8.86 -4.82
C GLU A 164 -9.88 -7.82 -5.21
N ASN A 165 -8.88 -8.29 -5.96
CA ASN A 165 -7.96 -7.46 -6.72
C ASN A 165 -8.34 -7.55 -8.20
N GLY A 166 -8.43 -6.41 -8.88
CA GLY A 166 -8.77 -6.41 -10.30
C GLY A 166 -9.12 -5.04 -10.86
N ILE A 167 -9.47 -5.04 -12.15
CA ILE A 167 -9.95 -3.86 -12.87
C ILE A 167 -11.47 -3.95 -13.04
N PHE A 168 -12.13 -2.84 -12.74
CA PHE A 168 -13.56 -2.67 -12.88
C PHE A 168 -13.86 -1.38 -13.62
N LYS A 169 -15.11 -1.18 -14.03
CA LYS A 169 -15.59 0.09 -14.58
C LYS A 169 -16.57 0.73 -13.61
N GLN A 170 -16.41 2.02 -13.37
CA GLN A 170 -17.29 2.80 -12.51
C GLN A 170 -17.30 4.26 -12.96
N THR A 171 -18.44 4.92 -12.84
CA THR A 171 -18.53 6.37 -12.97
C THR A 171 -18.05 7.01 -11.67
N ILE A 172 -17.05 7.87 -11.77
CA ILE A 172 -16.43 8.59 -10.66
C ILE A 172 -16.56 10.09 -10.88
N VAL A 173 -16.51 10.86 -9.80
CA VAL A 173 -16.49 12.33 -9.85
C VAL A 173 -15.05 12.77 -9.65
N VAL A 174 -14.45 13.30 -10.71
CA VAL A 174 -13.08 13.87 -10.69
C VAL A 174 -13.18 15.30 -11.21
N ASP A 175 -12.60 16.26 -10.51
CA ASP A 175 -12.67 17.69 -10.84
C ASP A 175 -14.12 18.20 -11.02
N SER A 176 -15.04 17.71 -10.18
CA SER A 176 -16.49 18.03 -10.24
C SER A 176 -17.20 17.59 -11.53
N GLN A 177 -16.61 16.69 -12.32
CA GLN A 177 -17.24 16.11 -13.50
C GLN A 177 -17.40 14.60 -13.34
N GLU A 178 -18.57 14.07 -13.70
CA GLU A 178 -18.80 12.64 -13.78
C GLU A 178 -18.08 12.07 -15.01
N ARG A 179 -17.19 11.11 -14.78
CA ARG A 179 -16.41 10.45 -15.83
C ARG A 179 -16.44 8.94 -15.63
N LEU A 180 -16.59 8.19 -16.72
CA LEU A 180 -16.40 6.75 -16.69
C LEU A 180 -14.91 6.45 -16.60
N ALA A 181 -14.51 5.66 -15.60
CA ALA A 181 -13.12 5.29 -15.38
C ALA A 181 -12.96 3.77 -15.24
N GLU A 182 -11.78 3.29 -15.65
CA GLU A 182 -11.26 2.00 -15.20
C GLU A 182 -10.75 2.17 -13.77
N ILE A 183 -11.12 1.26 -12.89
CA ILE A 183 -10.78 1.27 -11.48
C ILE A 183 -9.94 0.05 -11.17
N ALA A 184 -8.70 0.25 -10.75
CA ALA A 184 -7.85 -0.81 -10.21
C ALA A 184 -7.99 -0.84 -8.68
N ARG A 185 -8.50 -1.96 -8.17
CA ARG A 185 -8.71 -2.17 -6.74
C ARG A 185 -7.66 -3.12 -6.19
N VAL A 186 -7.07 -2.75 -5.05
CA VAL A 186 -6.14 -3.59 -4.29
C VAL A 186 -6.73 -3.80 -2.89
N GLY A 187 -7.45 -4.91 -2.73
CA GLY A 187 -8.19 -5.24 -1.51
C GLY A 187 -9.17 -4.14 -1.09
N THR A 188 -9.20 -3.81 0.20
CA THR A 188 -9.97 -2.68 0.74
C THR A 188 -9.14 -1.43 0.98
N VAL A 189 -7.83 -1.50 0.74
CA VAL A 189 -6.86 -0.50 1.24
C VAL A 189 -6.59 0.58 0.20
N MET A 190 -6.58 0.22 -1.08
CA MET A 190 -6.25 1.16 -2.16
C MET A 190 -7.18 1.01 -3.36
N MET A 191 -7.46 2.14 -3.99
CA MET A 191 -8.20 2.22 -5.25
C MET A 191 -7.59 3.28 -6.14
N PHE A 192 -7.25 2.88 -7.37
CA PHE A 192 -6.69 3.72 -8.40
C PHE A 192 -7.68 3.85 -9.55
N PHE A 193 -7.63 4.97 -10.26
CA PHE A 193 -8.47 5.18 -11.43
C PHE A 193 -7.64 5.57 -12.64
N LYS A 194 -8.16 5.23 -13.82
CA LYS A 194 -7.70 5.68 -15.12
C LYS A 194 -8.92 6.07 -15.96
N THR A 195 -9.01 7.32 -16.37
CA THR A 195 -10.08 7.83 -17.22
C THR A 195 -9.68 7.73 -18.70
N ASN A 196 -10.65 7.91 -19.61
CA ASN A 196 -10.43 7.76 -21.06
C ASN A 196 -9.49 8.82 -21.66
N ASP A 197 -9.33 9.95 -20.99
CA ASP A 197 -8.37 11.03 -21.32
C ASP A 197 -6.95 10.74 -20.80
N GLU A 198 -6.66 9.50 -20.39
CA GLU A 198 -5.39 9.05 -19.79
C GLU A 198 -5.02 9.77 -18.48
N SER A 199 -5.96 10.48 -17.86
CA SER A 199 -5.78 10.97 -16.49
C SER A 199 -5.82 9.79 -15.51
N VAL A 200 -4.86 9.75 -14.59
CA VAL A 200 -4.74 8.70 -13.58
C VAL A 200 -4.69 9.31 -12.18
N GLY A 201 -5.13 8.53 -11.21
CA GLY A 201 -5.12 8.97 -9.83
C GLY A 201 -5.51 7.87 -8.86
N HIS A 202 -5.78 8.28 -7.64
CA HIS A 202 -6.16 7.36 -6.56
C HIS A 202 -7.19 7.98 -5.65
N VAL A 203 -7.82 7.11 -4.85
CA VAL A 203 -8.73 7.53 -3.81
C VAL A 203 -7.97 7.75 -2.52
N VAL A 204 -8.23 8.89 -1.89
CA VAL A 204 -7.72 9.22 -0.55
C VAL A 204 -8.90 9.41 0.40
N LYS A 205 -8.66 9.13 1.68
CA LYS A 205 -9.61 9.47 2.74
C LYS A 205 -9.33 10.88 3.23
N GLU A 206 -10.35 11.74 3.21
CA GLU A 206 -10.29 13.12 3.71
C GLU A 206 -11.35 13.29 4.79
N GLY A 207 -10.91 13.39 6.04
CA GLY A 207 -11.81 13.40 7.20
C GLY A 207 -12.70 12.16 7.25
N SER A 208 -14.02 12.36 7.22
CA SER A 208 -15.02 11.29 7.22
C SER A 208 -15.36 10.73 5.84
N GLY A 209 -14.81 11.28 4.75
CA GLY A 209 -15.18 10.94 3.39
C GLY A 209 -14.01 10.47 2.52
N TYR A 210 -14.31 10.15 1.27
CA TYR A 210 -13.34 9.78 0.26
C TYR A 210 -13.40 10.74 -0.92
N SER A 211 -12.24 11.08 -1.48
CA SER A 211 -12.12 11.91 -2.67
C SER A 211 -11.18 11.29 -3.68
N TYR A 212 -11.46 11.56 -4.97
CA TYR A 212 -10.63 11.12 -6.08
C TYR A 212 -9.60 12.20 -6.38
N LYS A 213 -8.31 11.86 -6.28
CA LYS A 213 -7.20 12.77 -6.58
C LYS A 213 -6.44 12.33 -7.81
N SER A 214 -6.41 13.21 -8.80
CA SER A 214 -5.55 13.07 -9.98
C SER A 214 -4.09 13.26 -9.60
N VAL A 215 -3.22 12.44 -10.19
CA VAL A 215 -1.77 12.50 -9.98
C VAL A 215 -1.14 13.26 -11.14
N THR A 216 -0.27 14.22 -10.84
CA THR A 216 0.46 15.00 -11.86
C THR A 216 1.89 14.51 -12.06
N GLN A 217 2.54 14.01 -11.00
CA GLN A 217 3.92 13.53 -11.02
C GLN A 217 4.11 12.32 -11.95
N LYS A 218 5.08 12.40 -12.86
CA LYS A 218 5.33 11.40 -13.89
C LYS A 218 5.61 10.01 -13.30
N GLU A 219 6.47 9.93 -12.29
CA GLU A 219 6.86 8.65 -11.67
C GLU A 219 5.65 7.94 -11.07
N GLN A 220 4.76 8.67 -10.39
CA GLN A 220 3.55 8.13 -9.80
C GLN A 220 2.53 7.69 -10.86
N LYS A 221 2.43 8.42 -11.99
CA LYS A 221 1.58 8.00 -13.11
C LYS A 221 2.06 6.67 -13.68
N GLU A 222 3.36 6.52 -13.91
CA GLU A 222 3.97 5.29 -14.44
C GLU A 222 3.73 4.10 -13.51
N GLN A 223 3.85 4.29 -12.20
CA GLN A 223 3.54 3.29 -11.18
C GLN A 223 2.08 2.81 -11.25
N ILE A 224 1.13 3.74 -11.34
CA ILE A 224 -0.29 3.41 -11.47
C ILE A 224 -0.55 2.66 -12.78
N LEU A 225 -0.03 3.16 -13.91
CA LEU A 225 -0.20 2.52 -15.21
C LEU A 225 0.38 1.10 -15.25
N ALA A 226 1.52 0.86 -14.59
CA ALA A 226 2.11 -0.47 -14.44
C ALA A 226 1.19 -1.43 -13.68
N LEU A 227 0.49 -0.96 -12.64
CA LEU A 227 -0.52 -1.76 -11.93
C LEU A 227 -1.68 -2.14 -12.85
N PHE A 228 -2.20 -1.18 -13.63
CA PHE A 228 -3.27 -1.44 -14.59
C PHE A 228 -2.83 -2.45 -15.66
N ASP A 229 -1.64 -2.31 -16.21
CA ASP A 229 -1.09 -3.25 -17.19
C ASP A 229 -0.94 -4.66 -16.60
N ALA A 230 -0.41 -4.77 -15.38
CA ALA A 230 -0.29 -6.05 -14.68
C ALA A 230 -1.66 -6.73 -14.47
N PHE A 231 -2.67 -5.99 -14.04
CA PHE A 231 -4.03 -6.52 -13.90
C PHE A 231 -4.65 -6.92 -15.24
N LYS A 232 -4.42 -6.17 -16.32
CA LYS A 232 -4.87 -6.56 -17.68
C LYS A 232 -4.21 -7.86 -18.14
N LYS A 233 -2.94 -8.07 -17.77
CA LYS A 233 -2.19 -9.31 -18.00
C LYS A 233 -2.51 -10.42 -17.00
N GLN A 234 -3.50 -10.23 -16.12
CA GLN A 234 -3.90 -11.18 -15.08
C GLN A 234 -2.77 -11.56 -14.09
N ILE A 235 -1.79 -10.69 -13.90
CA ILE A 235 -0.72 -10.88 -12.93
C ILE A 235 -1.27 -10.54 -11.54
N ARG A 236 -1.37 -11.56 -10.67
CA ARG A 236 -1.97 -11.44 -9.33
C ARG A 236 -0.95 -11.39 -8.20
N SER A 237 0.33 -11.60 -8.49
CA SER A 237 1.43 -11.57 -7.53
C SER A 237 2.63 -10.83 -8.11
N GLY A 238 3.34 -10.08 -7.26
CA GLY A 238 4.48 -9.27 -7.67
C GLY A 238 4.74 -8.12 -6.70
N TYR A 239 5.90 -7.50 -6.83
CA TYR A 239 6.25 -6.29 -6.09
C TYR A 239 5.88 -5.07 -6.92
N PHE A 240 5.07 -4.18 -6.33
CA PHE A 240 4.67 -2.92 -6.94
C PHE A 240 5.09 -1.77 -6.03
N THR A 241 5.67 -0.74 -6.62
CA THR A 241 5.82 0.55 -5.96
C THR A 241 4.62 1.38 -6.37
N LEU A 242 3.79 1.79 -5.41
CA LEU A 242 2.57 2.55 -5.67
C LEU A 242 2.62 3.87 -4.88
N PRO A 243 1.99 4.95 -5.38
CA PRO A 243 1.78 6.16 -4.60
C PRO A 243 1.05 5.82 -3.30
N ASN A 244 1.45 6.45 -2.19
CA ASN A 244 0.83 6.18 -0.90
C ASN A 244 -0.62 6.66 -0.88
N ALA A 245 -1.51 5.74 -1.23
CA ALA A 245 -2.95 5.86 -1.15
C ALA A 245 -3.51 5.09 0.05
N ILE A 246 -2.66 4.69 1.00
CA ILE A 246 -3.13 3.95 2.19
C ILE A 246 -4.10 4.85 2.92
N VAL A 247 -5.36 4.42 2.91
CA VAL A 247 -6.40 4.98 3.75
C VAL A 247 -5.99 4.71 5.19
N SER A 248 -5.29 5.67 5.82
CA SER A 248 -5.06 5.62 7.25
C SER A 248 -6.42 5.70 7.93
N MET A 249 -6.90 4.58 8.48
CA MET A 249 -7.81 4.66 9.60
C MET A 249 -7.02 5.38 10.69
N GLU A 250 -7.41 6.61 11.00
CA GLU A 250 -6.85 7.34 12.14
C GLU A 250 -6.82 6.41 13.35
N ALA A 251 -5.61 6.19 13.87
CA ALA A 251 -5.43 5.57 15.17
C ALA A 251 -6.09 6.52 16.17
N LYS A 252 -7.19 6.07 16.76
CA LYS A 252 -7.81 6.72 17.91
C LYS A 252 -7.10 6.27 19.18
#